data_AF-A0A6H2Y935-F1
#
_entry.id   AF-A0A6H2Y935-F1
#
_cell.length_a   1.000
_cell.length_b   1.000
_cell.length_c   1.000
_cell.angle_alpha   90.00
_cell.angle_beta   90.00
_cell.angle_gamma   90.00
#
_symmetry.space_group_name_H-M   'P 1'
#
loop_
_entity.id
_entity.type
_entity.pdbx_description
1 polymer ?
#
loop_
_entity_poly.entity_id
_entity_poly.type
_entity_poly.pdbx_seq_one_letter_code
_entity_poly.pdbx_strand_id
1 'polypeptide(L)'
;GTCLPVFPDSHLIMTLAPDKLVVDENQLKDIGDVDTDDDNNDERDVLGEMEIAAILMITGGEKDEKLSRADRGLLRRALVMTAERVYGEKRQMLPSDLKATLETIATDSSEKPGGGPRWHTKMQSRASEMALALELMTEGFEGELFNREGEAWPEADVTIVDLAYLSREGYESQMALAVISLANTVNHIAERDQFEKRNTLFDIDEAHVVTANPLLAPYFAKKSKMWRKLGTWLWLATQNLKDFPD
;
A
#
# COMPACT_ATOMS: atom_id res chain seq x y z
N GLY A 1 5.22 21.46 0.30
CA GLY A 1 6.11 20.37 0.75
C GLY A 1 5.79 19.13 -0.03
N THR A 2 6.78 18.30 -0.33
CA THR A 2 6.62 17.04 -1.08
C THR A 2 5.55 16.16 -0.42
N CYS A 3 4.58 15.72 -1.22
CA CYS A 3 3.56 14.75 -0.80
C CYS A 3 4.01 13.36 -1.22
N LEU A 4 3.65 12.35 -0.44
CA LEU A 4 3.84 10.94 -0.73
C LEU A 4 2.46 10.27 -0.82
N PRO A 5 1.81 10.30 -2.00
CA PRO A 5 0.51 9.67 -2.17
C PRO A 5 0.61 8.18 -1.89
N VAL A 6 -0.27 7.70 -1.02
CA VAL A 6 -0.28 6.29 -0.61
C VAL A 6 -1.04 5.42 -1.61
N PHE A 7 -2.08 5.96 -2.25
CA PHE A 7 -2.93 5.24 -3.21
C PHE A 7 -2.97 5.91 -4.61
N PRO A 8 -1.81 6.29 -5.22
CA PRO A 8 -1.80 7.00 -6.50
C PRO A 8 -2.42 6.18 -7.63
N ASP A 9 -2.30 4.85 -7.53
CA ASP A 9 -2.71 3.90 -8.57
C ASP A 9 -4.08 3.26 -8.32
N SER A 10 -4.88 3.81 -7.41
CA SER A 10 -6.23 3.29 -7.11
C SER A 10 -7.12 3.20 -8.35
N HIS A 11 -6.90 4.06 -9.35
CA HIS A 11 -7.61 4.06 -10.62
C HIS A 11 -7.39 2.78 -11.44
N LEU A 12 -6.25 2.09 -11.28
CA LEU A 12 -5.95 0.83 -11.97
C LEU A 12 -6.81 -0.34 -11.48
N ILE A 13 -7.45 -0.22 -10.32
CA ILE A 13 -8.43 -1.21 -9.84
C ILE A 13 -9.54 -1.43 -10.88
N MET A 14 -9.91 -0.38 -11.64
CA MET A 14 -10.97 -0.44 -12.65
C MET A 14 -10.59 -1.26 -13.88
N THR A 15 -9.29 -1.50 -14.10
CA THR A 15 -8.77 -2.28 -15.22
C THR A 15 -8.45 -3.72 -14.85
N LEU A 16 -8.54 -4.08 -13.56
CA LEU A 16 -8.25 -5.43 -13.08
C LEU A 16 -9.35 -6.40 -13.50
N ALA A 17 -8.94 -7.62 -13.87
CA ALA A 17 -9.86 -8.71 -14.11
C ALA A 17 -10.55 -9.13 -12.78
N PRO A 18 -11.80 -9.64 -12.82
CA PRO A 18 -12.56 -9.97 -11.60
C PRO A 18 -11.87 -10.97 -10.67
N ASP A 19 -11.09 -11.89 -11.21
CA ASP A 19 -10.28 -12.88 -10.48
C ASP A 19 -9.10 -12.25 -9.72
N LYS A 20 -8.70 -11.03 -10.06
CA LYS A 20 -7.68 -10.25 -9.34
C LYS A 20 -8.28 -9.37 -8.24
N LEU A 21 -9.60 -9.13 -8.25
CA LEU A 21 -10.34 -8.42 -7.21
C LEU A 21 -10.81 -9.37 -6.10
N VAL A 22 -9.88 -10.20 -5.60
CA VAL A 22 -10.19 -11.18 -4.54
C VAL A 22 -10.42 -10.46 -3.23
N VAL A 23 -11.69 -10.39 -2.83
CA VAL A 23 -12.15 -9.78 -1.57
C VAL A 23 -12.76 -10.79 -0.59
N ASP A 24 -12.89 -12.06 -1.01
CA ASP A 24 -13.35 -13.15 -0.16
C ASP A 24 -12.21 -13.60 0.76
N GLU A 25 -12.47 -13.57 2.07
CA GLU A 25 -11.51 -13.95 3.12
C GLU A 25 -10.95 -15.37 2.95
N ASN A 26 -11.72 -16.28 2.34
CA ASN A 26 -11.31 -17.67 2.13
C ASN A 26 -10.30 -17.84 1.00
N GLN A 27 -10.20 -16.84 0.12
CA GLN A 27 -9.34 -16.84 -1.04
C GLN A 27 -8.10 -15.95 -0.85
N LEU A 28 -7.96 -15.32 0.32
CA LEU A 28 -6.80 -14.48 0.65
C LEU A 28 -5.58 -15.33 0.98
N LYS A 29 -4.47 -15.00 0.33
CA LYS A 29 -3.12 -15.48 0.68
C LYS A 29 -2.62 -14.79 1.94
N ASP A 30 -1.74 -15.44 2.69
CA ASP A 30 -1.16 -14.84 3.90
C ASP A 30 -0.22 -13.69 3.54
N ILE A 31 -0.09 -12.72 4.46
CA ILE A 31 0.75 -11.54 4.22
C ILE A 31 2.20 -11.99 4.23
N GLY A 32 2.92 -11.73 3.15
CA GLY A 32 4.31 -12.13 2.98
C GLY A 32 4.51 -13.51 2.35
N ASP A 33 3.43 -14.19 1.96
CA ASP A 33 3.52 -15.35 1.09
C ASP A 33 3.93 -14.86 -0.31
N VAL A 34 5.25 -14.83 -0.54
CA VAL A 34 5.82 -14.51 -1.84
C VAL A 34 5.57 -15.75 -2.70
N ASP A 35 4.69 -15.65 -3.70
CA ASP A 35 4.61 -16.69 -4.72
C ASP A 35 6.02 -16.88 -5.31
N THR A 36 6.69 -17.95 -4.88
CA THR A 36 7.96 -18.37 -5.48
C THR A 36 7.73 -19.10 -6.79
N ASP A 37 6.48 -19.54 -7.03
CA ASP A 37 6.15 -20.51 -8.06
C ASP A 37 5.32 -19.92 -9.22
N ASP A 38 4.83 -18.68 -9.10
CA ASP A 38 4.09 -18.02 -10.18
C ASP A 38 5.01 -17.13 -11.02
N ASP A 39 6.02 -17.75 -11.65
CA ASP A 39 6.88 -17.13 -12.68
C ASP A 39 6.07 -16.62 -13.90
N ASN A 40 4.76 -16.88 -13.95
CA ASN A 40 3.85 -16.51 -15.03
C ASN A 40 2.93 -15.31 -14.71
N ASN A 41 2.85 -14.85 -13.46
CA ASN A 41 2.00 -13.72 -13.09
C ASN A 41 2.86 -12.49 -12.78
N ASP A 42 3.48 -12.00 -13.85
CA ASP A 42 4.34 -10.82 -13.91
C ASP A 42 3.60 -9.49 -13.78
N GLU A 43 2.29 -9.56 -13.62
CA GLU A 43 1.44 -8.38 -13.54
C GLU A 43 1.43 -7.81 -12.13
N ARG A 44 1.48 -6.47 -12.08
CA ARG A 44 1.46 -5.70 -10.84
C ARG A 44 0.19 -5.98 -10.03
N ASP A 45 0.37 -6.32 -8.76
CA ASP A 45 -0.71 -6.60 -7.83
C ASP A 45 -1.13 -5.32 -7.10
N VAL A 46 -1.78 -4.40 -7.83
CA VAL A 46 -2.14 -3.06 -7.33
C VAL A 46 -2.99 -3.16 -6.06
N LEU A 47 -3.97 -4.07 -6.01
CA LEU A 47 -4.81 -4.23 -4.82
C LEU A 47 -4.01 -4.75 -3.61
N GLY A 48 -3.08 -5.69 -3.82
CA GLY A 48 -2.18 -6.16 -2.77
C GLY A 48 -1.24 -5.07 -2.25
N GLU A 49 -0.72 -4.20 -3.13
CA GLU A 49 0.13 -3.07 -2.73
C GLU A 49 -0.65 -2.04 -1.90
N MET A 50 -1.88 -1.71 -2.32
CA MET A 50 -2.79 -0.85 -1.55
C MET A 50 -3.16 -1.47 -0.19
N GLU A 51 -3.38 -2.79 -0.15
CA GLU A 51 -3.66 -3.52 1.09
C GLU A 51 -2.51 -3.42 2.09
N ILE A 52 -1.26 -3.62 1.64
CA ILE A 52 -0.08 -3.52 2.52
C ILE A 52 0.04 -2.12 3.12
N ALA A 53 -0.13 -1.07 2.29
CA ALA A 53 -0.10 0.31 2.77
C ALA A 53 -1.22 0.59 3.77
N ALA A 54 -2.43 0.11 3.51
CA ALA A 54 -3.56 0.26 4.42
C ALA A 54 -3.36 -0.49 5.75
N ILE A 55 -2.78 -1.69 5.71
CA ILE A 55 -2.43 -2.45 6.93
C ILE A 55 -1.42 -1.65 7.76
N LEU A 56 -0.35 -1.15 7.15
CA LEU A 56 0.65 -0.33 7.86
C LEU A 56 0.01 0.89 8.55
N MET A 57 -0.92 1.56 7.87
CA MET A 57 -1.62 2.71 8.45
C MET A 57 -2.57 2.33 9.59
N ILE A 58 -3.18 1.16 9.54
CA ILE A 58 -4.14 0.69 10.56
C ILE A 58 -3.43 0.12 11.79
N THR A 59 -2.30 -0.59 11.59
CA THR A 59 -1.64 -1.34 12.67
C THR A 59 -0.33 -0.72 13.14
N GLY A 60 0.10 0.40 12.55
CA GLY A 60 1.41 1.00 12.80
C GLY A 60 2.59 0.09 12.45
N GLY A 61 2.37 -1.02 11.72
CA GLY A 61 3.41 -2.04 11.49
C GLY A 61 3.82 -2.82 12.74
N GLU A 62 3.05 -2.74 13.83
CA GLU A 62 3.33 -3.49 15.06
C GLU A 62 3.12 -4.99 14.85
N LYS A 63 4.02 -5.81 15.41
CA LYS A 63 3.97 -7.27 15.24
C LYS A 63 2.77 -7.91 15.94
N ASP A 64 2.23 -7.28 16.97
CA ASP A 64 1.15 -7.81 17.80
C ASP A 64 -0.23 -7.36 17.30
N GLU A 65 -0.31 -6.26 16.55
CA GLU A 65 -1.55 -5.79 15.94
C GLU A 65 -1.75 -6.37 14.53
N LYS A 66 -2.07 -7.67 14.47
CA LYS A 66 -2.35 -8.34 13.18
C LYS A 66 -3.83 -8.33 12.82
N LEU A 67 -4.12 -8.01 11.57
CA LEU A 67 -5.46 -8.17 11.00
C LEU A 67 -5.78 -9.65 10.76
N SER A 68 -6.98 -10.07 11.15
CA SER A 68 -7.48 -11.41 10.81
C SER A 68 -7.73 -11.54 9.30
N ARG A 69 -7.90 -12.76 8.77
CA ARG A 69 -8.29 -12.95 7.36
C ARG A 69 -9.63 -12.26 7.04
N ALA A 70 -10.56 -12.27 7.99
CA ALA A 70 -11.85 -11.58 7.83
C ALA A 70 -11.69 -10.06 7.79
N ASP A 71 -10.82 -9.52 8.63
CA ASP A 71 -10.48 -8.09 8.67
C ASP A 71 -9.86 -7.66 7.33
N ARG A 72 -8.97 -8.46 6.77
CA ARG A 72 -8.35 -8.20 5.47
C ARG A 72 -9.35 -8.27 4.32
N GLY A 73 -10.30 -9.22 4.36
CA GLY A 73 -11.39 -9.29 3.38
C GLY A 73 -12.29 -8.06 3.44
N LEU A 74 -12.59 -7.58 4.64
CA LEU A 74 -13.29 -6.32 4.86
C LEU A 74 -12.50 -5.12 4.31
N LEU A 75 -11.19 -5.05 4.60
CA LEU A 75 -10.31 -3.97 4.16
C LEU A 75 -10.20 -3.92 2.64
N ARG A 76 -10.01 -5.06 1.96
CA ARG A 76 -10.00 -5.11 0.48
C ARG A 76 -11.32 -4.67 -0.12
N ARG A 77 -12.46 -5.07 0.45
CA ARG A 77 -13.77 -4.55 0.02
C ARG A 77 -13.84 -3.04 0.17
N ALA A 78 -13.41 -2.49 1.29
CA ALA A 78 -13.38 -1.06 1.52
C ALA A 78 -12.46 -0.32 0.52
N LEU A 79 -11.27 -0.87 0.22
CA LEU A 79 -10.35 -0.31 -0.78
C LEU A 79 -10.99 -0.25 -2.17
N VAL A 80 -11.62 -1.34 -2.63
CA VAL A 80 -12.30 -1.37 -3.94
C VAL A 80 -13.47 -0.38 -3.98
N MET A 81 -14.34 -0.38 -2.97
CA MET A 81 -15.45 0.57 -2.87
C MET A 81 -14.97 2.02 -2.89
N THR A 82 -13.85 2.30 -2.21
CA THR A 82 -13.26 3.64 -2.18
C THR A 82 -12.68 4.02 -3.54
N ALA A 83 -11.93 3.11 -4.17
CA ALA A 83 -11.35 3.33 -5.49
C ALA A 83 -12.42 3.60 -6.55
N GLU A 84 -13.51 2.83 -6.57
CA GLU A 84 -14.65 3.05 -7.47
C GLU A 84 -15.29 4.43 -7.28
N ARG A 85 -15.57 4.81 -6.02
CA ARG A 85 -16.16 6.11 -5.67
C ARG A 85 -15.27 7.26 -6.15
N VAL A 86 -13.99 7.22 -5.77
CA VAL A 86 -13.04 8.31 -6.05
C VAL A 86 -12.66 8.39 -7.54
N TYR A 87 -12.63 7.25 -8.24
CA TYR A 87 -12.47 7.22 -9.69
C TYR A 87 -13.62 7.97 -10.39
N GLY A 88 -14.85 7.80 -9.93
CA GLY A 88 -16.02 8.56 -10.40
C GLY A 88 -15.89 10.08 -10.13
N GLU A 89 -15.21 10.46 -9.06
CA GLU A 89 -14.90 11.85 -8.68
C GLU A 89 -13.71 12.43 -9.48
N LYS A 90 -13.02 11.63 -10.31
CA LYS A 90 -11.87 12.01 -11.14
C LYS A 90 -10.68 12.60 -10.37
N ARG A 91 -10.35 12.02 -9.23
CA ARG A 91 -9.21 12.43 -8.40
C ARG A 91 -8.45 11.23 -7.86
N GLN A 92 -7.31 11.47 -7.19
CA GLN A 92 -6.55 10.41 -6.53
C GLN A 92 -7.24 10.00 -5.22
N MET A 93 -7.17 8.70 -4.89
CA MET A 93 -7.65 8.19 -3.61
C MET A 93 -6.70 8.61 -2.48
N LEU A 94 -7.28 9.08 -1.37
CA LEU A 94 -6.55 9.49 -0.18
C LEU A 94 -6.82 8.54 1.00
N PRO A 95 -5.95 8.47 2.02
CA PRO A 95 -6.24 7.79 3.28
C PRO A 95 -7.57 8.20 3.93
N SER A 96 -7.90 9.50 3.87
CA SER A 96 -9.19 10.03 4.36
C SER A 96 -10.40 9.46 3.63
N ASP A 97 -10.25 9.04 2.37
CA ASP A 97 -11.33 8.39 1.63
C ASP A 97 -11.60 6.97 2.10
N LEU A 98 -10.53 6.24 2.40
CA LEU A 98 -10.64 4.90 2.96
C LEU A 98 -11.28 4.96 4.35
N LYS A 99 -10.87 5.93 5.17
CA LYS A 99 -11.51 6.24 6.46
C LYS A 99 -13.00 6.46 6.29
N ALA A 100 -13.41 7.38 5.42
CA ALA A 100 -14.83 7.69 5.20
C ALA A 100 -15.65 6.48 4.71
N THR A 101 -15.05 5.63 3.86
CA THR A 101 -15.69 4.38 3.42
C THR A 101 -15.88 3.40 4.59
N LEU A 102 -14.88 3.26 5.47
CA LEU A 102 -14.97 2.41 6.65
C LEU A 102 -16.00 2.93 7.66
N GLU A 103 -16.07 4.25 7.88
CA GLU A 103 -17.12 4.89 8.70
C GLU A 103 -18.52 4.64 8.13
N THR A 104 -18.66 4.70 6.80
CA THR A 104 -19.90 4.38 6.10
C THR A 104 -20.28 2.92 6.36
N ILE A 105 -19.33 1.97 6.23
CA ILE A 105 -19.59 0.55 6.52
C ILE A 105 -19.97 0.34 7.99
N ALA A 106 -19.27 1.02 8.92
CA ALA A 106 -19.52 0.92 10.35
C ALA A 106 -20.93 1.36 10.75
N THR A 107 -21.53 2.29 10.00
CA THR A 107 -22.86 2.86 10.28
C THR A 107 -23.96 2.38 9.33
N ASP A 108 -23.63 1.54 8.34
CA ASP A 108 -24.55 1.07 7.31
C ASP A 108 -25.64 0.16 7.89
N SER A 109 -26.87 0.68 7.95
CA SER A 109 -28.06 -0.03 8.41
C SER A 109 -28.91 -0.60 7.28
N SER A 110 -28.40 -0.60 6.04
CA SER A 110 -29.09 -1.18 4.89
C SER A 110 -29.18 -2.71 4.96
N GLU A 111 -30.16 -3.27 4.25
CA GLU A 111 -30.37 -4.70 4.16
C GLU A 111 -29.80 -5.28 2.86
N LYS A 112 -29.33 -6.53 2.91
CA LYS A 112 -28.94 -7.26 1.70
C LYS A 112 -30.16 -7.78 0.93
N PRO A 113 -30.04 -8.02 -0.39
CA PRO A 113 -31.05 -8.74 -1.14
C PRO A 113 -31.34 -10.10 -0.49
N GLY A 114 -32.60 -10.35 -0.12
CA GLY A 114 -33.01 -11.56 0.62
C GLY A 114 -33.18 -11.36 2.13
N GLY A 115 -33.00 -10.15 2.64
CA GLY A 115 -33.33 -9.76 4.02
C GLY A 115 -32.15 -9.89 5.00
N GLY A 116 -32.25 -9.10 6.08
CA GLY A 116 -31.24 -9.00 7.13
C GLY A 116 -30.15 -7.97 6.82
N PRO A 117 -29.32 -7.62 7.83
CA PRO A 117 -28.30 -6.58 7.69
C PRO A 117 -27.32 -6.89 6.56
N ARG A 118 -26.97 -5.86 5.79
CA ARG A 118 -25.97 -5.96 4.72
C ARG A 118 -24.60 -6.36 5.28
N TRP A 119 -24.25 -5.81 6.45
CA TRP A 119 -22.99 -6.08 7.14
C TRP A 119 -23.24 -6.80 8.45
N HIS A 120 -22.35 -7.74 8.77
CA HIS A 120 -22.36 -8.39 10.07
C HIS A 120 -21.88 -7.42 11.15
N THR A 121 -22.51 -7.41 12.34
CA THR A 121 -22.20 -6.45 13.43
C THR A 121 -20.71 -6.43 13.82
N LYS A 122 -20.05 -7.60 13.83
CA LYS A 122 -18.59 -7.68 14.06
C LYS A 122 -17.77 -6.94 12.99
N MET A 123 -18.18 -7.00 11.72
CA MET A 123 -17.50 -6.27 10.64
C MET A 123 -17.71 -4.76 10.77
N GLN A 124 -18.89 -4.33 11.23
CA GLN A 124 -19.15 -2.91 11.48
C GLN A 124 -18.29 -2.36 12.62
N SER A 125 -18.21 -3.10 13.74
CA SER A 125 -17.29 -2.77 14.85
C SER A 125 -15.85 -2.67 14.36
N ARG A 126 -15.41 -3.66 13.56
CA ARG A 126 -14.05 -3.68 13.05
C ARG A 126 -13.76 -2.54 12.07
N ALA A 127 -14.72 -2.20 11.20
CA ALA A 127 -14.60 -1.05 10.30
C ALA A 127 -14.46 0.25 11.10
N SER A 128 -15.21 0.39 12.20
CA SER A 128 -15.07 1.53 13.11
C SER A 128 -13.68 1.63 13.73
N GLU A 129 -13.11 0.52 14.20
CA GLU A 129 -11.75 0.47 14.77
C GLU A 129 -10.70 0.86 13.73
N MET A 130 -10.81 0.32 12.50
CA MET A 130 -9.90 0.66 11.40
C MET A 130 -10.00 2.14 11.00
N ALA A 131 -11.21 2.71 10.98
CA ALA A 131 -11.41 4.12 10.67
C ALA A 131 -10.78 5.04 11.73
N LEU A 132 -10.89 4.67 13.01
CA LEU A 132 -10.24 5.40 14.11
C LEU A 132 -8.71 5.32 14.00
N ALA A 133 -8.15 4.16 13.66
CA ALA A 133 -6.70 4.03 13.45
C ALA A 133 -6.21 4.91 12.28
N LEU A 134 -6.96 4.93 11.17
CA LEU A 134 -6.63 5.74 9.99
C LEU A 134 -6.68 7.25 10.25
N GLU A 135 -7.41 7.71 11.28
CA GLU A 135 -7.50 9.13 11.62
C GLU A 135 -6.12 9.77 11.84
N LEU A 136 -5.21 9.03 12.50
CA LEU A 136 -3.83 9.45 12.74
C LEU A 136 -3.07 9.78 11.44
N MET A 137 -3.42 9.13 10.33
CA MET A 137 -2.77 9.36 9.02
C MET A 137 -3.40 10.50 8.22
N THR A 138 -4.49 11.09 8.72
CA THR A 138 -5.24 12.13 8.01
C THR A 138 -5.02 13.54 8.56
N GLU A 139 -4.39 13.65 9.72
CA GLU A 139 -4.20 14.91 10.44
C GLU A 139 -2.72 15.21 10.70
N GLY A 140 -2.42 16.44 11.10
CA GLY A 140 -1.07 16.84 11.50
C GLY A 140 -0.01 16.63 10.41
N PHE A 141 1.17 16.16 10.83
CA PHE A 141 2.31 15.93 9.96
C PHE A 141 2.06 14.77 8.98
N GLU A 142 1.47 13.68 9.47
CA GLU A 142 1.11 12.51 8.68
C GLU A 142 0.12 12.88 7.58
N GLY A 143 -0.90 13.67 7.90
CA GLY A 143 -1.87 14.18 6.92
C GLY A 143 -1.23 15.05 5.84
N GLU A 144 -0.28 15.92 6.22
CA GLU A 144 0.50 16.67 5.25
C GLU A 144 1.36 15.75 4.37
N LEU A 145 1.91 14.67 4.91
CA LEU A 145 2.80 13.80 4.14
C LEU A 145 2.04 12.82 3.22
N PHE A 146 0.95 12.21 3.71
CA PHE A 146 0.31 11.05 3.09
C PHE A 146 -1.13 11.28 2.59
N ASN A 147 -1.81 12.31 3.09
CA ASN A 147 -3.23 12.56 2.83
C ASN A 147 -3.48 13.74 1.86
N ARG A 148 -2.67 13.82 0.81
CA ARG A 148 -2.86 14.79 -0.29
C ARG A 148 -2.64 14.13 -1.65
N GLU A 149 -3.24 14.73 -2.67
CA GLU A 149 -2.97 14.33 -4.05
C GLU A 149 -1.53 14.68 -4.41
N GLY A 150 -0.88 13.79 -5.16
CA GLY A 150 0.48 14.03 -5.63
C GLY A 150 0.54 14.48 -7.07
N GLU A 151 1.70 15.03 -7.42
CA GLU A 151 2.06 15.34 -8.79
C GLU A 151 3.22 14.44 -9.21
N ALA A 152 3.35 14.22 -10.52
CA ALA A 152 4.50 13.52 -11.07
C ALA A 152 5.80 14.26 -10.68
N TRP A 153 6.84 13.50 -10.36
CA TRP A 153 8.15 14.09 -10.11
C TRP A 153 8.67 14.80 -11.36
N PRO A 154 9.44 15.89 -11.19
CA PRO A 154 10.12 16.51 -12.31
C PRO A 154 11.10 15.52 -12.94
N GLU A 155 11.27 15.59 -14.27
CA GLU A 155 12.28 14.78 -14.96
C GLU A 155 13.68 15.15 -14.45
N ALA A 156 14.41 14.15 -13.98
CA ALA A 156 15.77 14.29 -13.48
C ALA A 156 16.55 12.99 -13.69
N ASP A 157 17.84 13.09 -13.99
CA ASP A 157 18.74 11.93 -14.07
C ASP A 157 19.04 11.34 -12.68
N VAL A 158 18.95 12.16 -11.63
CA VAL A 158 19.21 11.77 -10.24
C VAL A 158 18.15 12.43 -9.35
N THR A 159 17.42 11.61 -8.61
CA THR A 159 16.47 12.05 -7.58
C THR A 159 16.97 11.59 -6.22
N ILE A 160 17.16 12.52 -5.29
CA ILE A 160 17.57 12.22 -3.91
C ILE A 160 16.40 12.56 -3.00
N VAL A 161 15.95 11.59 -2.21
CA VAL A 161 14.91 11.78 -1.22
C VAL A 161 15.53 11.65 0.17
N ASP A 162 15.55 12.76 0.89
CA ASP A 162 15.98 12.79 2.29
C ASP A 162 14.79 12.56 3.22
N LEU A 163 14.81 11.44 3.94
CA LEU A 163 13.77 11.04 4.89
C LEU A 163 14.06 11.48 6.33
N ALA A 164 15.12 12.26 6.58
CA ALA A 164 15.69 12.62 7.90
C ALA A 164 14.75 12.72 9.11
N TYR A 165 13.54 13.26 8.95
CA TYR A 165 12.58 13.33 10.06
C TYR A 165 12.00 11.95 10.43
N LEU A 166 11.69 11.12 9.43
CA LEU A 166 11.13 9.78 9.58
C LEU A 166 12.14 8.75 10.09
N SER A 167 13.44 9.04 10.04
CA SER A 167 14.49 8.12 10.55
C SER A 167 14.65 8.18 12.07
N ARG A 168 13.80 8.96 12.75
CA ARG A 168 13.77 9.05 14.22
C ARG A 168 13.01 7.88 14.81
N GLU A 169 13.40 7.49 16.02
CA GLU A 169 12.69 6.48 16.81
C GLU A 169 11.22 6.87 17.00
N GLY A 170 10.31 5.92 16.78
CA GLY A 170 8.85 6.12 16.84
C GLY A 170 8.19 6.49 15.51
N TYR A 171 8.95 6.62 14.41
CA TYR A 171 8.44 6.88 13.06
C TYR A 171 8.60 5.69 12.12
N GLU A 172 8.81 4.48 12.64
CA GLU A 172 9.09 3.28 11.85
C GLU A 172 7.94 2.97 10.88
N SER A 173 6.70 3.19 11.31
CA SER A 173 5.50 2.97 10.49
C SER A 173 5.39 3.98 9.34
N GLN A 174 5.66 5.25 9.63
CA GLN A 174 5.64 6.35 8.67
C GLN A 174 6.79 6.22 7.68
N MET A 175 7.97 5.81 8.16
CA MET A 175 9.12 5.48 7.31
C MET A 175 8.75 4.36 6.34
N ALA A 176 8.15 3.27 6.83
CA ALA A 176 7.72 2.17 5.98
C ALA A 176 6.72 2.61 4.90
N LEU A 177 5.72 3.40 5.29
CA LEU A 177 4.71 3.94 4.38
C LEU A 177 5.31 4.89 3.33
N ALA A 178 6.26 5.74 3.75
CA ALA A 178 6.99 6.61 2.85
C ALA A 178 7.76 5.81 1.81
N VAL A 179 8.50 4.79 2.22
CA VAL A 179 9.27 3.93 1.32
C VAL A 179 8.38 3.18 0.33
N ILE A 180 7.19 2.71 0.74
CA ILE A 180 6.19 2.14 -0.20
C ILE A 180 5.74 3.18 -1.23
N SER A 181 5.41 4.39 -0.78
CA SER A 181 4.92 5.47 -1.64
C SER A 181 5.99 5.90 -2.66
N LEU A 182 7.26 5.94 -2.24
CA LEU A 182 8.41 6.17 -3.12
C LEU A 182 8.56 5.03 -4.13
N ALA A 183 8.49 3.78 -3.68
CA ALA A 183 8.57 2.62 -4.58
C ALA A 183 7.43 2.62 -5.62
N ASN A 184 6.23 3.06 -5.27
CA ASN A 184 5.13 3.21 -6.23
C ASN A 184 5.42 4.31 -7.25
N THR A 185 6.01 5.43 -6.82
CA THR A 185 6.41 6.51 -7.73
C THR A 185 7.50 6.04 -8.70
N VAL A 186 8.52 5.34 -8.19
CA VAL A 186 9.56 4.71 -9.02
C VAL A 186 8.97 3.69 -9.97
N ASN A 187 7.96 2.93 -9.53
CA ASN A 187 7.29 1.98 -10.39
C ASN A 187 6.59 2.65 -11.58
N HIS A 188 5.90 3.76 -11.35
CA HIS A 188 5.28 4.53 -12.43
C HIS A 188 6.32 5.05 -13.44
N ILE A 189 7.48 5.52 -12.95
CA ILE A 189 8.60 5.90 -13.82
C ILE A 189 9.12 4.70 -14.62
N ALA A 190 9.31 3.55 -13.95
CA ALA A 190 9.78 2.32 -14.59
C ALA A 190 8.82 1.81 -15.68
N GLU A 191 7.51 1.87 -15.46
CA GLU A 191 6.50 1.49 -16.45
C GLU A 191 6.47 2.45 -17.64
N ARG A 192 6.58 3.76 -17.39
CA ARG A 192 6.66 4.79 -18.44
C ARG A 192 7.89 4.59 -19.32
N ASP A 193 9.03 4.27 -18.72
CA ASP A 193 10.34 4.25 -19.37
C ASP A 193 10.79 2.83 -19.78
N GLN A 194 9.91 1.81 -19.66
CA GLN A 194 10.24 0.39 -19.85
C GLN A 194 10.85 0.02 -21.22
N PHE A 195 10.66 0.85 -22.24
CA PHE A 195 11.18 0.66 -23.60
C PHE A 195 12.40 1.52 -23.92
N GLU A 196 12.87 2.31 -22.95
CA GLU A 196 14.09 3.07 -23.09
C GLU A 196 15.33 2.17 -22.98
N LYS A 197 16.46 2.67 -23.48
CA LYS A 197 17.74 1.96 -23.42
C LYS A 197 18.48 2.17 -22.09
N ARG A 198 17.94 3.03 -21.22
CA ARG A 198 18.54 3.42 -19.95
C ARG A 198 17.86 2.65 -18.84
N ASN A 199 18.67 2.06 -17.97
CA ASN A 199 18.17 1.40 -16.77
C ASN A 199 18.02 2.42 -15.64
N THR A 200 17.03 2.18 -14.78
CA THR A 200 16.83 2.94 -13.53
C THR A 200 17.48 2.19 -12.38
N LEU A 201 18.12 2.95 -11.48
CA LEU A 201 18.65 2.43 -10.24
C LEU A 201 17.85 3.01 -9.08
N PHE A 202 17.26 2.14 -8.27
CA PHE A 202 16.59 2.52 -7.03
C PHE A 202 17.45 2.07 -5.86
N ASP A 203 18.18 3.02 -5.29
CA ASP A 203 19.10 2.82 -4.17
C ASP A 203 18.39 3.11 -2.85
N ILE A 204 18.46 2.18 -1.90
CA ILE A 204 18.05 2.41 -0.51
C ILE A 204 19.29 2.32 0.37
N ASP A 205 19.68 3.46 0.94
CA ASP A 205 20.63 3.51 2.05
C ASP A 205 19.93 3.13 3.36
N GLU A 206 20.66 2.54 4.29
CA GLU A 206 20.11 1.96 5.53
C GLU A 206 18.98 0.95 5.28
N ALA A 207 19.26 -0.05 4.44
CA ALA A 207 18.31 -1.07 4.00
C ALA A 207 17.60 -1.84 5.13
N HIS A 208 18.11 -1.79 6.37
CA HIS A 208 17.46 -2.35 7.56
C HIS A 208 16.03 -1.82 7.75
N VAL A 209 15.75 -0.59 7.30
CA VAL A 209 14.39 -0.01 7.27
C VAL A 209 13.41 -0.89 6.50
N VAL A 210 13.86 -1.52 5.43
CA VAL A 210 13.05 -2.39 4.56
C VAL A 210 13.17 -3.84 4.97
N THR A 211 14.38 -4.32 5.26
CA THR A 211 14.65 -5.75 5.45
C THR A 211 14.16 -6.28 6.80
N ALA A 212 14.15 -5.44 7.84
CA ALA A 212 13.68 -5.84 9.17
C ALA A 212 12.14 -5.84 9.29
N ASN A 213 11.44 -5.14 8.40
CA ASN A 213 9.99 -5.04 8.43
C ASN A 213 9.34 -6.23 7.70
N PRO A 214 8.53 -7.05 8.38
CA PRO A 214 7.95 -8.27 7.81
C PRO A 214 6.94 -8.00 6.68
N LEU A 215 6.45 -6.76 6.54
CA LEU A 215 5.57 -6.36 5.45
C LEU A 215 6.36 -5.86 4.24
N LEU A 216 7.45 -5.13 4.47
CA LEU A 216 8.24 -4.52 3.40
C LEU A 216 9.17 -5.52 2.71
N ALA A 217 9.79 -6.44 3.45
CA ALA A 217 10.74 -7.37 2.85
C ALA A 217 10.09 -8.24 1.74
N PRO A 218 8.91 -8.88 1.96
CA PRO A 218 8.21 -9.59 0.90
C PRO A 218 7.76 -8.68 -0.25
N TYR A 219 7.31 -7.46 0.07
CA TYR A 219 6.91 -6.45 -0.93
C TYR A 219 8.06 -6.12 -1.88
N PHE A 220 9.25 -5.81 -1.35
CA PHE A 220 10.43 -5.49 -2.16
C PHE A 220 11.00 -6.72 -2.87
N ALA A 221 10.88 -7.91 -2.30
CA ALA A 221 11.22 -9.15 -3.00
C ALA A 221 10.37 -9.34 -4.27
N LYS A 222 9.05 -9.09 -4.20
CA LYS A 222 8.14 -9.13 -5.37
C LYS A 222 8.42 -7.99 -6.35
N LYS A 223 8.48 -6.74 -5.87
CA LYS A 223 8.76 -5.56 -6.71
C LYS A 223 10.08 -5.67 -7.46
N SER A 224 11.15 -6.13 -6.80
CA SER A 224 12.46 -6.26 -7.44
C SER A 224 12.48 -7.30 -8.57
N LYS A 225 11.70 -8.40 -8.47
CA LYS A 225 11.55 -9.36 -9.58
C LYS A 225 10.87 -8.71 -10.80
N MET A 226 9.77 -7.98 -10.57
CA MET A 226 9.04 -7.28 -11.62
C MET A 226 9.88 -6.17 -12.26
N TRP A 227 10.57 -5.36 -11.46
CA TRP A 227 11.41 -4.25 -11.94
C TRP A 227 12.53 -4.66 -12.89
N ARG A 228 13.07 -5.89 -12.78
CA ARG A 228 14.06 -6.39 -13.74
C ARG A 228 13.54 -6.40 -15.19
N LYS A 229 12.23 -6.60 -15.37
CA LYS A 229 11.58 -6.59 -16.71
C LYS A 229 11.38 -5.18 -17.24
N LEU A 230 11.31 -4.20 -16.35
CA LEU A 230 11.16 -2.77 -16.64
C LEU A 230 12.51 -2.03 -16.67
N GLY A 231 13.63 -2.75 -16.71
CA GLY A 231 14.97 -2.12 -16.71
C GLY A 231 15.33 -1.41 -15.40
N THR A 232 14.65 -1.73 -14.29
CA THR A 232 14.87 -1.09 -12.98
C THR A 232 15.53 -2.07 -12.00
N TRP A 233 16.51 -1.58 -11.24
CA TRP A 233 17.31 -2.39 -10.32
C TRP A 233 17.23 -1.83 -8.89
N LEU A 234 16.97 -2.70 -7.92
CA LEU A 234 16.99 -2.37 -6.50
C LEU A 234 18.38 -2.64 -5.93
N TRP A 235 19.02 -1.62 -5.38
CA TRP A 235 20.26 -1.75 -4.61
C TRP A 235 19.99 -1.39 -3.15
N LEU A 236 20.53 -2.21 -2.26
CA LEU A 236 20.36 -2.08 -0.82
C LEU A 236 21.74 -1.90 -0.19
N ALA A 237 21.95 -0.78 0.50
CA ALA A 237 23.15 -0.55 1.29
C ALA A 237 22.80 -0.70 2.78
N THR A 238 23.60 -1.46 3.52
CA THR A 238 23.47 -1.61 4.97
C THR A 238 24.83 -1.74 5.63
N GLN A 239 24.92 -1.35 6.89
CA GLN A 239 26.10 -1.56 7.71
C GLN A 239 26.12 -2.97 8.35
N ASN A 240 24.94 -3.58 8.54
CA ASN A 240 24.80 -4.83 9.28
C ASN A 240 24.00 -5.88 8.47
N LEU A 241 24.72 -6.91 8.02
CA LEU A 241 24.12 -8.01 7.24
C LEU A 241 23.14 -8.87 8.04
N LYS A 242 23.18 -8.82 9.38
CA LYS A 242 22.23 -9.58 10.22
C LYS A 242 20.79 -9.07 10.13
N ASP A 243 20.59 -7.87 9.58
CA ASP A 243 19.26 -7.26 9.43
C ASP A 243 18.53 -7.78 8.19
N PHE A 244 19.16 -8.65 7.39
CA PHE A 244 18.50 -9.40 6.34
C PHE A 244 17.79 -10.63 6.93
N PRO A 245 16.53 -10.90 6.55
CA PRO A 245 15.86 -12.14 6.90
C PRO A 245 16.58 -13.34 6.26
N ASP A 246 16.59 -14.47 6.96
CA ASP A 246 17.15 -15.75 6.49
C ASP A 246 16.44 -16.30 5.24
#